data_AF-A0A9E5IWJ2-F1
#
_entry.id   AF-A0A9E5IWJ2-F1
#
_cell.length_a   1.000
_cell.length_b   1.000
_cell.length_c   1.000
_cell.angle_alpha   90.00
_cell.angle_beta   90.00
_cell.angle_gamma   90.00
#
_symmetry.space_group_name_H-M   'P 1'
#
loop_
_entity.id
_entity.type
_entity.pdbx_description
1 polymer ?
#
loop_
_entity_poly.entity_id
_entity_poly.type
_entity_poly.pdbx_seq_one_letter_code
_entity_poly.pdbx_strand_id
1 'polypeptide(L)'
;MGFKTRNFAALAVSLAFLTGFCTHLVQAKSVPDAVSTAPIALQDLPKEGQDTYQLIRQGGPFRYEKDGVVFGNREKQLPAAKRGFYREYTVKTPGERSRGARRIVCGGEEPRLPKQCFYTQDHYASFREIVMTP
;
A
#
# COMPACT_ATOMS: atom_id res chain seq x y z
N MET A 1 72.41 29.76 -5.06
CA MET A 1 71.16 29.22 -5.61
C MET A 1 71.37 27.79 -6.07
N GLY A 2 70.51 26.85 -5.68
CA GLY A 2 70.38 25.54 -6.35
C GLY A 2 70.39 24.32 -5.42
N PHE A 3 69.24 24.00 -4.82
CA PHE A 3 68.97 22.74 -4.11
C PHE A 3 69.07 21.52 -5.05
N LYS A 4 69.62 20.40 -4.55
CA LYS A 4 69.06 19.07 -4.86
C LYS A 4 69.56 17.98 -3.91
N THR A 5 68.79 17.76 -2.85
CA THR A 5 68.76 16.50 -2.10
C THR A 5 67.65 15.66 -2.70
N ARG A 6 67.91 14.43 -3.18
CA ARG A 6 66.88 13.38 -3.27
C ARG A 6 67.50 12.01 -2.99
N ASN A 7 66.94 11.41 -1.95
CA ASN A 7 67.28 10.13 -1.34
C ASN A 7 67.04 8.96 -2.31
N PHE A 8 67.95 8.01 -2.34
CA PHE A 8 67.70 6.66 -2.85
C PHE A 8 67.05 5.85 -1.72
N ALA A 9 65.79 5.45 -1.92
CA ALA A 9 65.15 4.43 -1.09
C ALA A 9 64.76 3.26 -1.99
N ALA A 10 65.19 2.08 -1.54
CA ALA A 10 65.18 0.83 -2.27
C ALA A 10 63.79 0.17 -2.38
N LEU A 11 63.74 -0.77 -3.33
CA LEU A 11 62.77 -1.84 -3.55
C LEU A 11 61.91 -2.27 -2.35
N ALA A 12 60.62 -2.48 -2.62
CA ALA A 12 59.88 -3.62 -2.08
C ALA A 12 58.78 -4.03 -3.08
N VAL A 13 59.00 -5.15 -3.78
CA VAL A 13 57.97 -5.90 -4.49
C VAL A 13 57.31 -6.82 -3.47
N SER A 14 55.99 -6.77 -3.30
CA SER A 14 55.23 -7.80 -2.59
C SER A 14 53.81 -7.89 -3.16
N LEU A 15 53.51 -9.12 -3.60
CA LEU A 15 52.31 -9.64 -4.24
C LEU A 15 51.17 -9.83 -3.21
N ALA A 16 49.94 -9.40 -3.53
CA ALA A 16 48.74 -10.01 -2.93
C ALA A 16 47.49 -9.74 -3.80
N PHE A 17 46.96 -10.82 -4.39
CA PHE A 17 45.66 -10.89 -5.04
C PHE A 17 44.55 -10.49 -4.04
N LEU A 18 43.83 -9.38 -4.30
CA LEU A 18 42.57 -9.14 -3.61
C LEU A 18 41.41 -9.77 -4.37
N THR A 19 40.99 -10.88 -3.78
CA THR A 19 39.76 -11.64 -3.93
C THR A 19 38.49 -10.81 -4.01
N GLY A 20 37.52 -11.30 -4.80
CA GLY A 20 36.13 -11.39 -4.35
C GLY A 20 35.16 -10.40 -4.97
N PHE A 21 34.56 -10.80 -6.10
CA PHE A 21 33.24 -10.36 -6.54
C PHE A 21 32.22 -10.63 -5.41
N CYS A 22 31.98 -9.65 -4.54
CA CYS A 22 30.83 -9.69 -3.64
C CYS A 22 29.59 -9.24 -4.41
N THR A 23 28.95 -10.23 -5.00
CA THR A 23 27.58 -10.29 -5.51
C THR A 23 26.65 -9.17 -5.00
N HIS A 24 26.29 -8.28 -5.92
CA HIS A 24 25.03 -7.56 -5.88
C HIS A 24 23.88 -8.57 -6.03
N LEU A 25 23.42 -9.11 -4.91
CA LEU A 25 22.06 -9.64 -4.79
C LEU A 25 21.37 -8.88 -3.68
N VAL A 26 21.04 -7.61 -3.97
CA VAL A 26 19.93 -6.96 -3.27
C VAL A 26 18.67 -7.69 -3.74
N GLN A 27 18.32 -8.76 -3.02
CA GLN A 27 17.01 -9.36 -3.12
C GLN A 27 16.03 -8.29 -2.63
N ALA A 28 15.38 -7.58 -3.56
CA ALA A 28 14.24 -6.74 -3.22
C ALA A 28 13.22 -7.68 -2.56
N LYS A 29 12.99 -7.50 -1.26
CA LYS A 29 11.93 -8.20 -0.53
C LYS A 29 10.65 -7.93 -1.31
N SER A 30 10.08 -8.96 -1.92
CA SER A 30 8.78 -8.89 -2.58
C SER A 30 7.83 -8.17 -1.62
N VAL A 31 7.28 -7.05 -2.07
CA VAL A 31 6.31 -6.29 -1.27
C VAL A 31 5.21 -7.30 -0.92
N PRO A 32 4.97 -7.61 0.36
CA PRO A 32 3.88 -8.51 0.68
C PRO A 32 2.60 -7.89 0.14
N ASP A 33 1.83 -8.65 -0.63
CA ASP A 33 0.45 -8.30 -0.97
C ASP A 33 -0.32 -8.24 0.35
N ALA A 34 -0.40 -7.05 0.93
CA ALA A 34 -1.10 -6.88 2.19
C ALA A 34 -2.61 -6.88 1.90
N VAL A 35 -3.17 -8.08 1.96
CA VAL A 35 -4.57 -8.44 2.26
C VAL A 35 -4.47 -9.78 2.98
N SER A 36 -4.74 -9.83 4.28
CA SER A 36 -4.50 -11.04 5.10
C SER A 36 -5.63 -12.07 5.02
N THR A 37 -6.73 -11.74 4.34
CA THR A 37 -7.95 -12.55 4.28
C THR A 37 -8.34 -12.81 2.83
N ALA A 38 -8.99 -13.95 2.56
CA ALA A 38 -9.47 -14.30 1.23
C ALA A 38 -10.34 -13.18 0.61
N PRO A 39 -10.25 -12.93 -0.71
CA PRO A 39 -11.11 -11.97 -1.41
C PRO A 39 -12.61 -12.22 -1.15
N ILE A 40 -13.42 -11.20 -1.34
CA ILE A 40 -14.88 -11.25 -1.30
C ILE A 40 -15.44 -10.84 -2.64
N ALA A 41 -16.38 -11.61 -3.19
CA ALA A 41 -17.07 -11.20 -4.38
C ALA A 41 -17.99 -10.00 -4.08
N LEU A 42 -18.15 -9.07 -5.02
CA LEU A 42 -19.00 -7.88 -4.82
C LEU A 42 -20.42 -8.27 -4.41
N GLN A 43 -21.00 -9.31 -5.01
CA GLN A 43 -22.33 -9.82 -4.72
C GLN A 43 -22.47 -10.43 -3.31
N ASP A 44 -21.36 -10.82 -2.69
CA ASP A 44 -21.32 -11.42 -1.35
C ASP A 44 -21.15 -10.38 -0.24
N LEU A 45 -20.92 -9.11 -0.59
CA LEU A 45 -20.97 -8.02 0.38
C LEU A 45 -22.38 -7.90 0.98
N PRO A 46 -22.50 -7.41 2.23
CA PRO A 46 -23.78 -6.92 2.73
C PRO A 46 -24.41 -5.93 1.74
N LYS A 47 -25.73 -5.88 1.67
CA LYS A 47 -26.45 -5.05 0.69
C LYS A 47 -26.00 -3.59 0.72
N GLU A 48 -25.79 -3.04 1.91
CA GLU A 48 -25.30 -1.67 2.10
C GLU A 48 -23.88 -1.49 1.54
N GLY A 49 -23.04 -2.52 1.56
CA GLY A 49 -21.71 -2.51 0.97
C GLY A 49 -21.76 -2.46 -0.55
N GLN A 50 -22.67 -3.21 -1.16
CA GLN A 50 -22.92 -3.17 -2.61
C GLN A 50 -23.38 -1.77 -3.04
N ASP A 51 -24.31 -1.18 -2.30
CA ASP A 51 -24.83 0.16 -2.58
C ASP A 51 -23.73 1.23 -2.43
N THR A 52 -22.93 1.16 -1.36
CA THR A 52 -21.76 2.04 -1.18
C THR A 52 -20.76 1.88 -2.33
N TYR A 53 -20.48 0.65 -2.78
CA TYR A 53 -19.58 0.42 -3.91
C TYR A 53 -20.09 1.09 -5.19
N GLN A 54 -21.39 1.01 -5.47
CA GLN A 54 -21.99 1.69 -6.63
C GLN A 54 -21.89 3.21 -6.52
N LEU A 55 -22.18 3.78 -5.34
CA LEU A 55 -22.05 5.23 -5.10
C LEU A 55 -20.60 5.72 -5.30
N ILE A 56 -19.60 4.94 -4.90
CA ILE A 56 -18.19 5.29 -5.14
C ILE A 56 -17.93 5.48 -6.63
N ARG A 57 -18.41 4.54 -7.46
CA ARG A 57 -18.24 4.62 -8.93
C ARG A 57 -19.03 5.77 -9.57
N GLN A 58 -20.16 6.15 -8.96
CA GLN A 58 -20.97 7.30 -9.40
C GLN A 58 -20.40 8.64 -8.90
N GLY A 59 -19.54 8.62 -7.88
CA GLY A 59 -18.99 9.82 -7.24
C GLY A 59 -19.89 10.42 -6.16
N GLY A 60 -20.80 9.63 -5.59
CA GLY A 60 -21.75 10.06 -4.55
C GLY A 60 -23.17 10.27 -5.09
N PRO A 61 -24.04 10.97 -4.34
CA PRO A 61 -23.76 11.69 -3.10
C PRO A 61 -23.41 10.74 -1.94
N PHE A 62 -22.56 11.19 -1.02
CA PHE A 62 -22.20 10.43 0.17
C PHE A 62 -22.90 10.96 1.41
N ARG A 63 -23.27 10.06 2.31
CA ARG A 63 -24.07 10.38 3.50
C ARG A 63 -23.25 11.00 4.62
N TYR A 64 -21.99 10.61 4.76
CA TYR A 64 -21.15 11.03 5.88
C TYR A 64 -20.01 11.93 5.41
N GLU A 65 -19.69 12.96 6.20
CA GLU A 65 -18.64 13.93 5.88
C GLU A 65 -17.25 13.33 5.68
N LYS A 66 -17.01 12.14 6.26
CA LYS A 66 -15.74 11.42 6.14
C LYS A 66 -15.69 10.51 4.92
N ASP A 67 -16.77 10.36 4.18
CA ASP A 67 -16.77 9.54 2.97
C ASP A 67 -15.96 10.26 1.87
N GLY A 68 -15.01 9.54 1.27
CA GLY A 68 -14.10 10.07 0.25
C GLY A 68 -12.84 10.75 0.79
N VAL A 69 -12.65 10.85 2.11
CA VAL A 69 -11.40 11.36 2.68
C VAL A 69 -10.26 10.36 2.48
N VAL A 70 -9.02 10.85 2.53
CA VAL A 70 -7.83 10.01 2.35
C VAL A 70 -7.70 8.99 3.49
N PHE A 71 -7.57 7.72 3.13
CA PHE A 71 -7.18 6.65 4.05
C PHE A 71 -5.66 6.50 4.04
N GLY A 72 -5.05 6.55 5.22
CA GLY A 72 -3.60 6.64 5.36
C GLY A 72 -2.84 5.32 5.19
N ASN A 73 -3.51 4.17 5.36
CA ASN A 73 -2.88 2.84 5.38
C ASN A 73 -1.61 2.78 6.27
N ARG A 74 -1.69 3.31 7.50
CA ARG A 74 -0.52 3.46 8.39
C ARG A 74 -0.04 2.11 8.93
N GLU A 75 -0.99 1.22 9.16
CA GLU A 75 -0.83 -0.15 9.64
C GLU A 75 -0.41 -1.10 8.51
N LYS A 76 -0.34 -0.59 7.26
CA LYS A 76 0.12 -1.32 6.06
C LYS A 76 -0.65 -2.62 5.81
N GLN A 77 -1.95 -2.60 6.09
CA GLN A 77 -2.84 -3.73 5.84
C GLN A 77 -3.31 -3.83 4.38
N LEU A 78 -3.13 -2.77 3.60
CA LEU A 78 -3.36 -2.72 2.15
C LEU A 78 -2.03 -2.63 1.40
N PRO A 79 -1.96 -2.96 0.09
CA PRO A 79 -0.73 -2.82 -0.69
C PRO A 79 -0.14 -1.40 -0.61
N ALA A 80 1.19 -1.33 -0.56
CA ALA A 80 1.89 -0.05 -0.44
C ALA A 80 1.60 0.86 -1.65
N ALA A 81 1.26 2.12 -1.38
CA ALA A 81 0.95 3.10 -2.42
C ALA A 81 1.32 4.52 -1.98
N LYS A 82 1.36 5.47 -2.93
CA LYS A 82 1.61 6.89 -2.66
C LYS A 82 0.54 7.48 -1.74
N ARG A 83 0.90 8.51 -0.95
CA ARG A 83 -0.06 9.22 -0.08
C ARG A 83 -1.23 9.76 -0.92
N GLY A 84 -2.46 9.59 -0.42
CA GLY A 84 -3.66 10.02 -1.13
C GLY A 84 -4.22 9.02 -2.14
N PHE A 85 -3.56 7.87 -2.34
CA PHE A 85 -4.04 6.82 -3.24
C PHE A 85 -5.33 6.16 -2.75
N TYR A 86 -5.46 5.94 -1.43
CA TYR A 86 -6.62 5.30 -0.83
C TYR A 86 -7.60 6.33 -0.26
N ARG A 87 -8.90 6.04 -0.39
CA ARG A 87 -10.00 6.79 0.21
C ARG A 87 -10.98 5.85 0.90
N GLU A 88 -11.54 6.30 2.01
CA GLU A 88 -12.50 5.52 2.80
C GLU A 88 -13.94 5.96 2.58
N TYR A 89 -14.85 5.00 2.68
CA TYR A 89 -16.29 5.20 2.54
C TYR A 89 -17.03 4.36 3.56
N THR A 90 -18.05 4.94 4.17
CA THR A 90 -18.87 4.29 5.18
C THR A 90 -19.82 3.28 4.53
N VAL A 91 -19.82 2.07 5.06
CA VAL A 91 -20.88 1.08 4.79
C VAL A 91 -21.83 1.14 5.98
N LYS A 92 -23.10 1.46 5.72
CA LYS A 92 -24.09 1.60 6.79
C LYS A 92 -24.31 0.24 7.47
N THR A 93 -24.35 0.24 8.80
CA THR A 93 -24.87 -0.88 9.58
C THR A 93 -26.34 -0.60 9.91
N PRO A 94 -27.30 -1.48 9.54
CA PRO A 94 -28.70 -1.31 9.92
C PRO A 94 -28.88 -1.18 11.43
N GLY A 95 -29.73 -0.24 11.85
CA GLY A 95 -29.99 0.03 13.28
C GLY A 95 -28.93 0.88 13.99
N GLU A 96 -27.74 1.04 13.41
CA GLU A 96 -26.66 1.85 13.98
C GLU A 96 -26.93 3.35 13.79
N ARG A 97 -26.81 4.12 14.88
CA ARG A 97 -26.94 5.59 14.83
C ARG A 97 -25.63 6.28 14.43
N SER A 98 -24.51 5.65 14.75
CA SER A 98 -23.18 6.11 14.38
C SER A 98 -22.85 5.71 12.93
N ARG A 99 -21.59 5.94 12.50
CA ARG A 99 -21.07 5.40 11.24
C ARG A 99 -20.84 3.88 11.28
N GLY A 100 -20.88 3.25 12.46
CA GLY A 100 -20.53 1.84 12.64
C GLY A 100 -19.07 1.53 12.30
N ALA A 101 -18.73 0.23 12.23
CA ALA A 101 -17.36 -0.24 11.97
C ALA A 101 -17.07 -0.57 10.50
N ARG A 102 -18.10 -0.72 9.65
CA ARG A 102 -17.95 -1.23 8.29
C ARG A 102 -17.52 -0.15 7.31
N ARG A 103 -16.53 -0.44 6.45
CA ARG A 103 -16.01 0.51 5.45
C ARG A 103 -15.67 -0.19 4.15
N ILE A 104 -15.70 0.58 3.06
CA ILE A 104 -14.99 0.27 1.83
C ILE A 104 -13.82 1.25 1.70
N VAL A 105 -12.63 0.74 1.42
CA VAL A 105 -11.46 1.54 1.10
C VAL A 105 -11.07 1.28 -0.35
N CYS A 106 -11.14 2.30 -1.20
CA CYS A 106 -10.80 2.18 -2.61
C CYS A 106 -9.50 2.92 -2.92
N GLY A 107 -8.65 2.29 -3.71
CA GLY A 107 -7.38 2.82 -4.21
C GLY A 107 -7.46 3.17 -5.69
N GLY A 108 -6.92 4.33 -6.07
CA GLY A 108 -6.90 4.77 -7.46
C GLY A 108 -6.42 6.21 -7.60
N GLU A 109 -6.00 6.59 -8.81
CA GLU A 109 -5.65 7.99 -9.08
C GLU A 109 -6.90 8.85 -9.23
N GLU A 110 -7.92 8.30 -9.90
CA GLU A 110 -9.23 8.91 -10.01
C GLU A 110 -10.20 8.27 -9.01
N PRO A 111 -10.80 9.04 -8.08
CA PRO A 111 -11.65 8.47 -7.03
C PRO A 111 -12.88 7.68 -7.54
N ARG A 112 -13.44 8.06 -8.69
CA ARG A 112 -14.62 7.41 -9.29
C ARG A 112 -14.27 6.20 -10.15
N LEU A 113 -13.00 6.04 -10.50
CA LEU A 113 -12.47 4.91 -11.25
C LEU A 113 -11.41 4.18 -10.40
N PRO A 114 -11.80 3.60 -9.25
CA PRO A 114 -10.86 2.92 -8.39
C PRO A 114 -10.27 1.70 -9.11
N LYS A 115 -8.96 1.48 -8.92
CA LYS A 115 -8.24 0.31 -9.45
C LYS A 115 -8.55 -0.94 -8.62
N GLN A 116 -8.69 -0.77 -7.31
CA GLN A 116 -8.93 -1.84 -6.35
C GLN A 116 -9.74 -1.29 -5.16
N CYS A 117 -10.59 -2.12 -4.58
CA CYS A 117 -11.37 -1.76 -3.41
C CYS A 117 -11.33 -2.90 -2.39
N PHE A 118 -11.33 -2.53 -1.12
CA PHE A 118 -11.26 -3.47 0.00
C PHE A 118 -12.41 -3.21 0.95
N TYR A 119 -12.99 -4.28 1.46
CA TYR A 119 -14.02 -4.24 2.50
C TYR A 119 -13.41 -4.56 3.86
N THR A 120 -13.78 -3.78 4.87
CA THR A 120 -13.53 -4.08 6.29
C THR A 120 -14.86 -4.04 7.03
N GLN A 121 -15.05 -5.01 7.92
CA GLN A 121 -16.22 -5.07 8.79
C GLN A 121 -15.92 -4.67 10.23
N ASP A 122 -14.65 -4.47 10.55
CA ASP A 122 -14.08 -4.40 11.90
C ASP A 122 -13.24 -3.14 12.11
N HIS A 123 -13.62 -2.05 11.42
CA HIS A 123 -12.99 -0.74 11.57
C HIS A 123 -11.47 -0.76 11.29
N TYR A 124 -11.11 -1.30 10.12
CA TYR A 124 -9.74 -1.38 9.60
C TYR A 124 -8.83 -2.37 10.35
N ALA A 125 -9.38 -3.31 11.13
CA ALA A 125 -8.57 -4.34 11.77
C ALA A 125 -8.21 -5.48 10.80
N SER A 126 -9.08 -5.75 9.81
CA SER A 126 -8.81 -6.66 8.69
C SER A 126 -9.48 -6.18 7.40
N PHE A 127 -8.96 -6.67 6.26
CA PHE A 127 -9.49 -6.35 4.94
C PHE A 127 -9.64 -7.58 4.07
N ARG A 128 -10.65 -7.54 3.20
CA ARG A 128 -10.85 -8.45 2.07
C ARG A 128 -10.92 -7.64 0.80
N GLU A 129 -10.19 -8.04 -0.24
CA GLU A 129 -10.29 -7.42 -1.55
C GLU A 129 -11.65 -7.72 -2.19
N ILE A 130 -12.29 -6.71 -2.76
CA ILE A 130 -13.57 -6.84 -3.47
C ILE A 130 -13.27 -7.18 -4.92
N VAL A 131 -13.74 -8.35 -5.38
CA VAL A 131 -13.55 -8.85 -6.74
C VAL A 131 -14.88 -9.08 -7.44
N MET A 132 -14.91 -9.01 -8.79
CA MET A 132 -16.13 -9.27 -9.57
C MET A 132 -16.37 -10.76 -9.77
N THR A 133 -15.32 -11.56 -9.69
CA THR A 133 -15.36 -13.01 -9.76
C THR A 133 -14.28 -13.50 -8.80
N PRO A 134 -14.64 -14.27 -7.76
CA PRO A 134 -13.69 -14.77 -6.77
C PRO A 134 -12.76 -15.84 -7.35
#